data_AF-A0A534BQX7-F1
#
_entry.id   AF-A0A534BQX7-F1
#
_cell.length_a   1.000
_cell.length_b   1.000
_cell.length_c   1.000
_cell.angle_alpha   90.00
_cell.angle_beta   90.00
_cell.angle_gamma   90.00
#
_symmetry.space_group_name_H-M   'P 1'
#
loop_
_entity.id
_entity.type
_entity.pdbx_description
1 polymer ?
#
loop_
_entity_poly.entity_id
_entity_poly.type
_entity_poly.pdbx_seq_one_letter_code
_entity_poly.pdbx_strand_id
1 'polypeptide(L)'
;LIDLTGNGGGSQWAEAAARIVSPFSLRSERLGFVRGAHWVAHWQSLAAELRQAAGHASGQDRARLTRWALEVDRAQAEARTSCLSTPLWSGQHPECEWLGHDFYATGVLAQADAAALRAKGWGSLVFSPAEYDFEEAVWHGPLLVLVDSNTGSAAEEFAAVLQDNKAAAVIGAPTAGGGCGHTNGGTPTTLSHSRAVLELPDCARIRPDGSNEVGGIDPDVLVGFRATDGMRRKGLRLMKALPRGLAVAAGLCRGGRCESRQPSERAGPDRKRRTNRS
;
A
#
# COMPACT_ATOMS: atom_id res chain seq x y z
N LEU A 1 13.93 14.95 0.39
CA LEU A 1 13.92 14.23 -0.90
C LEU A 1 14.30 12.78 -0.59
N ILE A 2 13.47 11.84 -0.97
CA ILE A 2 13.76 10.40 -0.92
C ILE A 2 14.00 9.96 -2.36
N ASP A 3 15.14 9.34 -2.63
CA ASP A 3 15.53 8.90 -3.96
C ASP A 3 15.24 7.40 -4.13
N LEU A 4 14.30 7.07 -5.01
CA LEU A 4 13.93 5.70 -5.38
C LEU A 4 14.35 5.36 -6.83
N THR A 5 15.18 6.18 -7.47
CA THR A 5 15.63 5.91 -8.83
C THR A 5 16.43 4.62 -8.88
N GLY A 6 16.12 3.74 -9.84
CA GLY A 6 16.76 2.43 -9.94
C GLY A 6 16.36 1.41 -8.86
N ASN A 7 15.42 1.72 -7.97
CA ASN A 7 14.98 0.80 -6.92
C ASN A 7 13.82 -0.08 -7.40
N GLY A 8 14.12 -1.33 -7.75
CA GLY A 8 13.13 -2.30 -8.22
C GLY A 8 12.17 -2.86 -7.16
N GLY A 9 12.27 -2.44 -5.90
CA GLY A 9 11.43 -2.88 -4.79
C GLY A 9 12.10 -3.93 -3.89
N GLY A 10 11.29 -4.63 -3.09
CA GLY A 10 11.79 -5.55 -2.07
C GLY A 10 10.73 -5.93 -1.04
N SER A 11 11.13 -5.96 0.24
CA SER A 11 10.32 -6.47 1.35
C SER A 11 9.03 -5.66 1.66
N GLN A 12 8.15 -6.27 2.44
CA GLN A 12 6.80 -5.80 2.83
C GLN A 12 6.77 -4.58 3.77
N TRP A 13 7.88 -3.86 3.95
CA TRP A 13 7.98 -2.72 4.88
C TRP A 13 7.63 -1.37 4.25
N ALA A 14 7.24 -1.31 2.98
CA ALA A 14 6.98 -0.08 2.24
C ALA A 14 5.95 0.84 2.93
N GLU A 15 4.84 0.28 3.38
CA GLU A 15 3.79 0.99 4.13
C GLU A 15 4.29 1.50 5.49
N ALA A 16 5.12 0.73 6.20
CA ALA A 16 5.75 1.21 7.44
C ALA A 16 6.70 2.39 7.15
N ALA A 17 7.55 2.27 6.12
CA ALA A 17 8.47 3.33 5.70
C ALA A 17 7.73 4.61 5.31
N ALA A 18 6.64 4.51 4.55
CA ALA A 18 5.82 5.66 4.15
C ALA A 18 5.22 6.37 5.37
N ARG A 19 4.76 5.62 6.37
CA ARG A 19 4.17 6.16 7.60
C ARG A 19 5.20 6.83 8.52
N ILE A 20 6.47 6.41 8.50
CA ILE A 20 7.56 7.12 9.20
C ILE A 20 7.69 8.55 8.65
N VAL A 21 7.62 8.69 7.32
CA VAL A 21 7.92 9.96 6.63
C VAL A 21 6.68 10.81 6.32
N SER A 22 5.50 10.39 6.76
CA SER A 22 4.24 11.12 6.59
C SER A 22 3.84 11.86 7.88
N PRO A 23 3.45 13.15 7.83
CA PRO A 23 3.01 13.90 9.02
C PRO A 23 1.71 13.38 9.65
N PHE A 24 0.97 12.54 8.94
CA PHE A 24 -0.32 12.00 9.37
C PHE A 24 -0.46 10.53 8.98
N SER A 25 -1.39 9.84 9.64
CA SER A 25 -1.70 8.45 9.37
C SER A 25 -2.25 8.29 7.95
N LEU A 26 -1.63 7.39 7.19
CA LEU A 26 -1.92 7.12 5.79
C LEU A 26 -3.06 6.10 5.63
N ARG A 27 -3.79 6.20 4.52
CA ARG A 27 -4.78 5.22 4.08
C ARG A 27 -4.23 4.44 2.89
N SER A 28 -4.14 3.13 3.04
CA SER A 28 -3.66 2.19 2.02
C SER A 28 -4.62 2.05 0.83
N GLU A 29 -4.05 1.72 -0.33
CA GLU A 29 -4.74 1.41 -1.58
C GLU A 29 -5.63 0.17 -1.45
N ARG A 30 -6.64 0.06 -2.32
CA ARG A 30 -7.47 -1.15 -2.36
C ARG A 30 -6.72 -2.29 -3.01
N LEU A 31 -6.89 -3.50 -2.48
CA LEU A 31 -6.37 -4.71 -3.10
C LEU A 31 -7.39 -5.27 -4.09
N GLY A 32 -6.95 -5.50 -5.32
CA GLY A 32 -7.61 -6.37 -6.29
C GLY A 32 -6.86 -7.69 -6.37
N PHE A 33 -7.58 -8.81 -6.38
CA PHE A 33 -6.98 -10.15 -6.45
C PHE A 33 -7.56 -10.98 -7.59
N VAL A 34 -6.74 -11.81 -8.22
CA VAL A 34 -7.20 -12.73 -9.26
C VAL A 34 -8.02 -13.85 -8.62
N ARG A 35 -9.27 -14.01 -9.04
CA ARG A 35 -10.15 -15.07 -8.53
C ARG A 35 -9.57 -16.45 -8.87
N GLY A 36 -9.61 -17.38 -7.92
CA GLY A 36 -9.07 -18.72 -8.10
C GLY A 36 -8.58 -19.39 -6.81
N ALA A 37 -8.12 -20.63 -6.95
CA ALA A 37 -7.76 -21.51 -5.83
C ALA A 37 -6.69 -20.90 -4.89
N HIS A 38 -5.75 -20.14 -5.44
CA HIS A 38 -4.70 -19.46 -4.68
C HIS A 38 -5.27 -18.47 -3.66
N TRP A 39 -6.08 -17.52 -4.11
CA TRP A 39 -6.71 -16.54 -3.23
C TRP A 39 -7.79 -17.15 -2.33
N VAL A 40 -8.45 -18.22 -2.78
CA VAL A 40 -9.33 -19.01 -1.89
C VAL A 40 -8.56 -19.59 -0.71
N ALA A 41 -7.36 -20.14 -0.94
CA ALA A 41 -6.51 -20.69 0.11
C ALA A 41 -5.96 -19.58 1.03
N HIS A 42 -5.54 -18.45 0.45
CA HIS A 42 -5.08 -17.29 1.21
C HIS A 42 -6.17 -16.78 2.17
N TRP A 43 -7.38 -16.51 1.68
CA TRP A 43 -8.50 -16.06 2.51
C TRP A 43 -8.94 -17.10 3.53
N GLN A 44 -8.88 -18.39 3.19
CA GLN A 44 -9.14 -19.46 4.14
C GLN A 44 -8.17 -19.44 5.33
N SER A 45 -6.87 -19.28 5.06
CA SER A 45 -5.83 -19.19 6.11
C SER A 45 -6.09 -17.99 7.01
N LEU A 46 -6.25 -16.81 6.41
CA LEU A 46 -6.47 -15.58 7.18
C LEU A 46 -7.73 -15.66 8.05
N ALA A 47 -8.84 -16.17 7.51
CA ALA A 47 -10.07 -16.34 8.29
C ALA A 47 -9.90 -17.35 9.44
N ALA A 48 -9.09 -18.40 9.28
CA ALA A 48 -8.78 -19.35 10.34
C ALA A 48 -7.92 -18.69 11.44
N GLU A 49 -6.88 -17.95 11.06
CA GLU A 49 -6.00 -17.23 11.99
C GLU A 49 -6.76 -16.15 12.78
N LEU A 50 -7.66 -15.40 12.14
CA LEU A 50 -8.52 -14.43 12.82
C LEU A 50 -9.46 -15.09 13.83
N ARG A 51 -10.05 -16.24 13.50
CA ARG A 51 -10.89 -17.00 14.45
C ARG A 51 -10.08 -17.56 15.61
N GLN A 52 -8.87 -18.06 15.35
CA GLN A 52 -7.96 -18.51 16.39
C GLN A 52 -7.59 -17.35 17.33
N ALA A 53 -7.25 -16.18 16.80
CA ALA A 53 -6.99 -14.98 17.58
C ALA A 53 -8.23 -14.56 18.40
N ALA A 54 -9.43 -14.63 17.81
CA ALA A 54 -10.67 -14.31 18.50
C ALA A 54 -10.94 -15.21 19.71
N GLY A 55 -10.58 -16.50 19.62
CA GLY A 55 -10.69 -17.47 20.72
C GLY A 55 -9.86 -17.10 21.95
N HIS A 56 -8.72 -16.45 21.74
CA HIS A 56 -7.82 -15.99 22.81
C HIS A 56 -8.09 -14.54 23.25
N ALA A 57 -8.71 -13.73 22.39
CA ALA A 57 -9.09 -12.36 22.70
C ALA A 57 -10.33 -12.27 23.60
N SER A 58 -10.60 -11.10 24.17
CA SER A 58 -11.78 -10.82 24.99
C SER A 58 -12.42 -9.47 24.62
N GLY A 59 -13.66 -9.25 25.09
CA GLY A 59 -14.38 -7.99 24.91
C GLY A 59 -14.49 -7.54 23.44
N GLN A 60 -14.15 -6.28 23.17
CA GLN A 60 -14.24 -5.70 21.83
C GLN A 60 -13.29 -6.36 20.83
N ASP A 61 -12.11 -6.83 21.26
CA ASP A 61 -11.13 -7.41 20.35
C ASP A 61 -11.67 -8.73 19.77
N ARG A 62 -12.27 -9.58 20.62
CA ARG A 62 -12.97 -10.79 20.17
C ARG A 62 -14.06 -10.46 19.15
N ALA A 63 -14.92 -9.49 19.45
CA ALA A 63 -16.00 -9.10 18.55
C ALA A 63 -15.49 -8.58 17.20
N ARG A 64 -14.41 -7.80 17.19
CA ARG A 64 -13.78 -7.28 15.96
C ARG A 64 -13.17 -8.41 15.13
N LEU A 65 -12.38 -9.28 15.75
CA LEU A 65 -11.75 -10.42 15.07
C LEU A 65 -12.78 -11.38 14.47
N THR A 66 -13.85 -11.69 15.21
CA THR A 66 -14.96 -12.51 14.68
C THR A 66 -15.63 -11.84 13.49
N ARG A 67 -15.88 -10.51 13.55
CA ARG A 67 -16.46 -9.77 12.43
C ARG A 67 -15.55 -9.78 11.20
N TRP A 68 -14.26 -9.50 11.39
CA TRP A 68 -13.29 -9.52 10.29
C TRP A 68 -13.14 -10.91 9.66
N ALA A 69 -13.18 -11.98 10.47
CA ALA A 69 -13.20 -13.33 9.91
C ALA A 69 -14.41 -13.58 8.99
N LEU A 70 -15.59 -13.06 9.36
CA LEU A 70 -16.79 -13.14 8.50
C LEU A 70 -16.68 -12.28 7.23
N GLU A 71 -15.99 -11.12 7.30
CA GLU A 71 -15.69 -10.31 6.12
C GLU A 71 -14.73 -11.06 5.19
N VAL A 72 -13.69 -11.71 5.73
CA VAL A 72 -12.73 -12.52 4.96
C VAL A 72 -13.41 -13.75 4.33
N ASP A 73 -14.40 -14.35 4.99
CA ASP A 73 -15.20 -15.43 4.39
C ASP A 73 -15.95 -14.98 3.12
N ARG A 74 -16.38 -13.71 3.06
CA ARG A 74 -17.03 -13.15 1.86
C ARG A 74 -16.04 -12.96 0.72
N ALA A 75 -14.86 -12.42 1.00
CA ALA A 75 -13.78 -12.32 0.03
C ALA A 75 -13.37 -13.72 -0.48
N GLN A 76 -13.35 -14.73 0.40
CA GLN A 76 -13.14 -16.13 0.00
C GLN A 76 -14.25 -16.62 -0.93
N ALA A 77 -15.52 -16.34 -0.63
CA ALA A 77 -16.64 -16.71 -1.48
C ALA A 77 -16.56 -16.05 -2.86
N GLU A 78 -16.15 -14.78 -2.92
CA GLU A 78 -15.89 -14.09 -4.19
C GLU A 78 -14.74 -14.74 -4.96
N ALA A 79 -13.62 -15.06 -4.29
CA ALA A 79 -12.48 -15.72 -4.91
C ALA A 79 -12.82 -17.09 -5.51
N ARG A 80 -13.89 -17.75 -5.05
CA ARG A 80 -14.40 -19.02 -5.63
C ARG A 80 -15.20 -18.82 -6.92
N THR A 81 -15.65 -17.60 -7.21
CA THR A 81 -16.39 -17.33 -8.45
C THR A 81 -15.44 -17.39 -9.64
N SER A 82 -15.91 -18.00 -10.74
CA SER A 82 -15.13 -18.07 -11.97
C SER A 82 -15.38 -16.82 -12.82
N CYS A 83 -14.30 -16.23 -13.34
CA CYS A 83 -14.38 -15.23 -14.41
C CYS A 83 -13.47 -15.68 -15.55
N LEU A 84 -14.07 -16.02 -16.69
CA LEU A 84 -13.31 -16.52 -17.84
C LEU A 84 -12.62 -15.34 -18.53
N SER A 85 -11.28 -15.40 -18.61
CA SER A 85 -10.48 -14.40 -19.31
C SER A 85 -10.48 -14.58 -20.82
N THR A 86 -11.13 -15.62 -21.35
CA THR A 86 -11.19 -15.96 -22.78
C THR A 86 -11.53 -14.76 -23.70
N PRO A 87 -12.51 -13.89 -23.38
CA PRO A 87 -12.86 -12.75 -24.21
C PRO A 87 -11.71 -11.73 -24.40
N LEU A 88 -10.79 -11.63 -23.44
CA LEU A 88 -9.67 -10.68 -23.52
C LEU A 88 -8.75 -10.99 -24.71
N TRP A 89 -8.63 -12.26 -25.10
CA TRP A 89 -7.81 -12.68 -26.24
C TRP A 89 -8.39 -12.28 -27.60
N SER A 90 -9.67 -11.91 -27.66
CA SER A 90 -10.32 -11.38 -28.86
C SER A 90 -10.61 -9.88 -28.76
N GLY A 91 -10.00 -9.18 -27.79
CA GLY A 91 -10.22 -7.74 -27.56
C GLY A 91 -11.60 -7.42 -27.01
N GLN A 92 -12.28 -8.39 -26.40
CA GLN A 92 -13.60 -8.23 -25.79
C GLN A 92 -13.47 -8.20 -24.26
N HIS A 93 -14.37 -7.47 -23.60
CA HIS A 93 -14.46 -7.48 -22.14
C HIS A 93 -15.18 -8.76 -21.67
N PRO A 94 -14.68 -9.44 -20.62
CA PRO A 94 -15.44 -10.49 -19.95
C PRO A 94 -16.76 -9.94 -19.39
N GLU A 95 -17.77 -10.81 -19.25
CA GLU A 95 -19.07 -10.46 -18.63
C GLU A 95 -18.98 -10.20 -17.11
N CYS A 96 -17.80 -10.40 -16.53
CA CYS A 96 -17.50 -10.28 -15.12
C CYS A 96 -16.25 -9.42 -14.92
N GLU A 97 -16.15 -8.78 -13.75
CA GLU A 97 -14.88 -8.23 -13.30
C GLU A 97 -13.90 -9.37 -13.04
N TRP A 98 -12.71 -9.27 -13.64
CA TRP A 98 -11.70 -10.31 -13.53
C TRP A 98 -11.07 -10.35 -12.13
N LEU A 99 -10.87 -9.18 -11.51
CA LEU A 99 -10.39 -9.07 -10.15
C LEU A 99 -11.56 -9.13 -9.17
N GLY A 100 -11.38 -9.85 -8.08
CA GLY A 100 -12.16 -9.62 -6.88
C GLY A 100 -11.63 -8.41 -6.13
N HIS A 101 -12.51 -7.72 -5.40
CA HIS A 101 -12.18 -6.49 -4.70
C HIS A 101 -12.63 -6.57 -3.25
N ASP A 102 -11.68 -6.79 -2.35
CA ASP A 102 -11.91 -6.65 -0.92
C ASP A 102 -10.60 -6.26 -0.23
N PHE A 103 -10.74 -5.49 0.86
CA PHE A 103 -9.63 -5.03 1.70
C PHE A 103 -8.63 -4.06 1.02
N TYR A 104 -7.40 -4.02 1.54
CA TYR A 104 -6.37 -3.03 1.24
C TYR A 104 -4.99 -3.69 1.11
N ALA A 105 -4.00 -2.99 0.57
CA ALA A 105 -2.63 -3.50 0.49
C ALA A 105 -2.05 -3.84 1.87
N THR A 106 -2.46 -3.11 2.91
CA THR A 106 -2.13 -3.40 4.31
C THR A 106 -2.92 -4.54 4.95
N GLY A 107 -3.78 -5.24 4.21
CA GLY A 107 -4.68 -6.27 4.73
C GLY A 107 -6.08 -5.73 5.03
N VAL A 108 -6.72 -6.24 6.08
CA VAL A 108 -8.15 -5.95 6.38
C VAL A 108 -8.42 -4.45 6.59
N LEU A 109 -7.47 -3.75 7.21
CA LEU A 109 -7.59 -2.33 7.54
C LEU A 109 -6.74 -1.49 6.59
N ALA A 110 -7.32 -0.42 6.06
CA ALA A 110 -6.58 0.57 5.25
C ALA A 110 -5.67 1.47 6.10
N GLN A 111 -6.04 1.63 7.36
CA GLN A 111 -5.49 2.62 8.26
C GLN A 111 -5.77 2.19 9.69
N ALA A 112 -4.74 2.18 10.53
CA ALA A 112 -4.82 1.91 11.95
C ALA A 112 -3.61 2.50 12.68
N ASP A 113 -3.63 2.48 14.01
CA ASP A 113 -2.47 2.72 14.86
C ASP A 113 -1.63 1.44 14.91
N ALA A 114 -0.49 1.42 14.21
CA ALA A 114 0.38 0.25 14.10
C ALA A 114 0.94 -0.19 15.47
N ALA A 115 1.33 0.75 16.33
CA ALA A 115 1.89 0.45 17.64
C ALA A 115 0.83 -0.16 18.57
N ALA A 116 -0.38 0.39 18.58
CA ALA A 116 -1.49 -0.15 19.36
C ALA A 116 -1.89 -1.56 18.89
N LEU A 117 -1.85 -1.84 17.58
CA LEU A 117 -2.12 -3.16 17.03
C LEU A 117 -0.99 -4.16 17.29
N ARG A 118 0.27 -3.74 17.17
CA ARG A 118 1.46 -4.57 17.46
C ARG A 118 1.41 -5.09 18.89
N ALA A 119 1.02 -4.25 19.85
CA ALA A 119 0.85 -4.64 21.25
C ALA A 119 -0.21 -5.73 21.48
N LYS A 120 -1.08 -6.02 20.50
CA LYS A 120 -2.10 -7.07 20.59
C LYS A 120 -1.60 -8.46 20.17
N GLY A 121 -0.44 -8.57 19.52
CA GLY A 121 0.10 -9.83 19.01
C GLY A 121 -0.60 -10.40 17.76
N TRP A 122 -1.88 -10.08 17.54
CA TRP A 122 -2.64 -10.43 16.32
C TRP A 122 -2.74 -9.27 15.32
N GLY A 123 -2.16 -8.11 15.61
CA GLY A 123 -2.32 -6.89 14.83
C GLY A 123 -1.91 -7.03 13.36
N SER A 124 -0.83 -7.76 13.09
CA SER A 124 -0.32 -7.99 11.72
C SER A 124 -1.28 -8.80 10.83
N LEU A 125 -2.21 -9.57 11.41
CA LEU A 125 -3.24 -10.30 10.64
C LEU A 125 -4.21 -9.33 9.92
N VAL A 126 -4.43 -8.15 10.49
CA VAL A 126 -5.41 -7.18 9.97
C VAL A 126 -4.78 -5.91 9.43
N PHE A 127 -3.51 -5.68 9.76
CA PHE A 127 -2.78 -4.49 9.36
C PHE A 127 -1.27 -4.78 9.31
N SER A 128 -0.73 -5.06 8.13
CA SER A 128 0.67 -5.49 7.95
C SER A 128 1.73 -4.56 8.56
N PRO A 129 1.57 -3.21 8.64
CA PRO A 129 2.57 -2.38 9.31
C PRO A 129 2.78 -2.74 10.79
N ALA A 130 1.80 -3.34 11.46
CA ALA A 130 1.93 -3.78 12.85
C ALA A 130 2.97 -4.91 13.07
N GLU A 131 3.50 -5.50 11.99
CA GLU A 131 4.64 -6.43 12.05
C GLU A 131 5.93 -5.73 12.49
N TYR A 132 6.09 -4.45 12.13
CA TYR A 132 7.32 -3.69 12.30
C TYR A 132 7.28 -2.83 13.57
N ASP A 133 8.46 -2.61 14.16
CA ASP A 133 8.65 -1.64 15.23
C ASP A 133 9.15 -0.33 14.62
N PHE A 134 8.27 0.68 14.56
CA PHE A 134 8.56 1.97 13.96
C PHE A 134 7.72 3.08 14.59
N GLU A 135 8.21 4.32 14.47
CA GLU A 135 7.47 5.51 14.89
C GLU A 135 6.78 6.15 13.69
N GLU A 136 5.45 6.33 13.77
CA GLU A 136 4.69 7.09 12.77
C GLU A 136 4.94 8.60 12.91
N ALA A 137 4.86 9.32 11.79
CA ALA A 137 4.95 10.77 11.74
C ALA A 137 6.22 11.32 12.40
N VAL A 138 7.37 10.80 11.99
CA VAL A 138 8.69 11.36 12.34
C VAL A 138 8.96 12.61 11.50
N TRP A 139 8.68 12.55 10.19
CA TRP A 139 8.85 13.69 9.30
C TRP A 139 7.57 14.49 9.14
N HIS A 140 7.68 15.82 9.28
CA HIS A 140 6.55 16.73 9.13
C HIS A 140 6.75 17.78 8.04
N GLY A 141 7.92 17.86 7.39
CA GLY A 141 8.16 18.86 6.35
C GLY A 141 7.57 18.47 4.99
N PRO A 142 7.65 19.37 3.99
CA PRO A 142 7.40 19.00 2.59
C PRO A 142 8.28 17.82 2.16
N LEU A 143 7.65 16.80 1.58
CA LEU A 143 8.33 15.60 1.10
C LEU A 143 8.29 15.53 -0.42
N LEU A 144 9.45 15.21 -1.00
CA LEU A 144 9.61 14.87 -2.41
C LEU A 144 10.11 13.44 -2.51
N VAL A 145 9.51 12.66 -3.40
CA VAL A 145 9.92 11.29 -3.75
C VAL A 145 10.37 11.31 -5.21
N LEU A 146 11.64 10.97 -5.45
CA LEU A 146 12.21 10.90 -6.79
C LEU A 146 12.10 9.48 -7.33
N VAL A 147 11.52 9.33 -8.52
CA VAL A 147 11.31 8.03 -9.17
C VAL A 147 11.81 8.01 -10.61
N ASP A 148 12.04 6.83 -11.16
CA ASP A 148 12.26 6.65 -12.60
C ASP A 148 11.68 5.34 -13.12
N SER A 149 11.90 5.04 -14.41
CA SER A 149 11.38 3.84 -15.08
C SER A 149 11.92 2.52 -14.50
N ASN A 150 12.87 2.58 -13.57
CA ASN A 150 13.42 1.42 -12.88
C ASN A 150 12.95 1.36 -11.41
N THR A 151 12.11 2.30 -10.96
CA THR A 151 11.39 2.22 -9.69
C THR A 151 10.27 1.18 -9.83
N GLY A 152 10.25 0.16 -8.96
CA GLY A 152 9.35 -0.99 -9.10
C GLY A 152 8.79 -1.52 -7.77
N SER A 153 7.67 -2.26 -7.85
CA SER A 153 7.14 -3.11 -6.77
C SER A 153 6.93 -2.33 -5.46
N ALA A 154 7.54 -2.76 -4.34
CA ALA A 154 7.41 -2.09 -3.05
C ALA A 154 7.84 -0.60 -3.06
N ALA A 155 8.73 -0.19 -3.98
CA ALA A 155 9.09 1.22 -4.14
C ALA A 155 7.97 2.03 -4.82
N GLU A 156 7.19 1.40 -5.70
CA GLU A 156 5.99 2.00 -6.28
C GLU A 156 4.88 2.14 -5.24
N GLU A 157 4.68 1.14 -4.39
CA GLU A 157 3.74 1.21 -3.27
C GLU A 157 4.06 2.37 -2.33
N PHE A 158 5.33 2.53 -1.96
CA PHE A 158 5.79 3.65 -1.15
C PHE A 158 5.46 5.00 -1.80
N ALA A 159 5.69 5.13 -3.11
CA ALA A 159 5.41 6.36 -3.84
C ALA A 159 3.90 6.60 -3.97
N ALA A 160 3.13 5.55 -4.31
CA ALA A 160 1.68 5.58 -4.50
C ALA A 160 0.98 6.01 -3.22
N VAL A 161 1.26 5.36 -2.08
CA VAL A 161 0.54 5.63 -0.84
C VAL A 161 0.79 7.06 -0.37
N LEU A 162 2.01 7.58 -0.54
CA LEU A 162 2.33 8.96 -0.22
C LEU A 162 1.66 9.96 -1.18
N GLN A 163 1.62 9.65 -2.48
CA GLN A 163 1.01 10.49 -3.50
C GLN A 163 -0.51 10.57 -3.33
N ASP A 164 -1.17 9.42 -3.17
CA ASP A 164 -2.63 9.28 -3.10
C ASP A 164 -3.18 9.91 -1.81
N ASN A 165 -2.41 9.83 -0.72
CA ASN A 165 -2.73 10.52 0.54
C ASN A 165 -2.31 12.00 0.55
N LYS A 166 -1.70 12.51 -0.53
CA LYS A 166 -1.20 13.89 -0.63
C LYS A 166 -0.16 14.23 0.45
N ALA A 167 0.60 13.24 0.87
CA ALA A 167 1.67 13.36 1.88
C ALA A 167 3.03 13.74 1.25
N ALA A 168 3.25 13.40 -0.01
CA ALA A 168 4.46 13.78 -0.75
C ALA A 168 4.14 14.16 -2.20
N ALA A 169 5.03 14.94 -2.80
CA ALA A 169 5.06 15.12 -4.24
C ALA A 169 6.00 14.10 -4.89
N VAL A 170 5.52 13.39 -5.90
CA VAL A 170 6.32 12.48 -6.72
C VAL A 170 6.89 13.25 -7.90
N ILE A 171 8.20 13.18 -8.09
CA ILE A 171 8.94 13.86 -9.16
C ILE A 171 9.80 12.83 -9.90
N GLY A 172 9.92 12.91 -11.22
CA GLY A 172 10.74 11.94 -11.96
C GLY A 172 10.13 11.51 -13.28
N ALA A 173 10.27 10.23 -13.63
CA ALA A 173 9.63 9.62 -14.80
C ALA A 173 8.63 8.54 -14.36
N PRO A 174 7.66 8.15 -15.22
CA PRO A 174 6.77 7.03 -14.94
C PRO A 174 7.56 5.78 -14.51
N THR A 175 7.06 5.07 -13.50
CA THR A 175 7.72 3.91 -12.90
C THR A 175 7.50 2.62 -13.70
N ALA A 176 8.02 1.49 -13.21
CA ALA A 176 8.12 0.26 -13.99
C ALA A 176 6.80 -0.50 -14.20
N GLY A 177 5.79 -0.33 -13.32
CA GLY A 177 4.53 -1.07 -13.38
C GLY A 177 4.57 -2.45 -12.69
N GLY A 178 5.29 -2.56 -11.58
CA GLY A 178 5.44 -3.79 -10.78
C GLY A 178 4.45 -3.92 -9.62
N GLY A 179 3.29 -3.26 -9.69
CA GLY A 179 2.28 -3.24 -8.62
C GLY A 179 1.84 -4.63 -8.13
N CYS A 180 1.92 -4.85 -6.82
CA CYS A 180 1.54 -6.07 -6.09
C CYS A 180 2.40 -7.34 -6.34
N GLY A 181 2.91 -7.55 -7.56
CA GLY A 181 3.79 -8.68 -7.87
C GLY A 181 3.10 -10.04 -7.74
N HIS A 182 3.77 -11.01 -7.10
CA HIS A 182 3.24 -12.36 -6.85
C HIS A 182 3.01 -12.58 -5.36
N THR A 183 1.82 -13.04 -4.98
CA THR A 183 1.57 -13.45 -3.60
C THR A 183 1.95 -14.92 -3.39
N ASN A 184 2.58 -15.24 -2.24
CA ASN A 184 2.95 -16.60 -1.84
C ASN A 184 3.66 -17.47 -2.92
N GLY A 185 4.55 -16.86 -3.72
CA GLY A 185 5.28 -17.56 -4.79
C GLY A 185 4.55 -17.60 -6.14
N GLY A 186 3.38 -16.97 -6.24
CA GLY A 186 2.61 -16.79 -7.47
C GLY A 186 1.81 -18.01 -7.89
N THR A 187 1.13 -17.88 -9.03
CA THR A 187 0.35 -18.96 -9.65
C THR A 187 0.91 -19.32 -11.02
N PRO A 188 2.03 -20.07 -11.11
CA PRO A 188 2.62 -20.46 -12.38
C PRO A 188 1.61 -21.23 -13.23
N THR A 189 1.34 -20.73 -14.43
CA THR A 189 0.42 -21.37 -15.37
C THR A 189 1.23 -22.07 -16.45
N THR A 190 1.15 -23.41 -16.51
CA THR A 190 1.77 -24.18 -17.59
C THR A 190 0.87 -24.17 -18.82
N LEU A 191 1.36 -23.61 -19.93
CA LEU A 191 0.63 -23.59 -21.19
C LEU A 191 0.51 -25.01 -21.78
N SER A 192 -0.70 -25.40 -22.15
CA SER A 192 -1.04 -26.77 -22.55
C SER A 192 -0.26 -27.27 -23.76
N HIS A 193 0.03 -26.39 -24.74
CA HIS A 193 0.66 -26.77 -26.00
C HIS A 193 2.18 -26.56 -26.01
N SER A 194 2.67 -25.41 -25.54
CA SER A 194 4.11 -25.10 -25.54
C SER A 194 4.86 -25.65 -24.33
N ARG A 195 4.13 -26.03 -23.27
CA ARG A 195 4.69 -26.40 -21.95
C ARG A 195 5.48 -25.26 -21.28
N ALA A 196 5.44 -24.05 -21.83
CA ALA A 196 6.03 -22.88 -21.18
C ALA A 196 5.30 -22.60 -19.86
N VAL A 197 6.06 -22.16 -18.87
CA VAL A 197 5.51 -21.71 -17.58
C VAL A 197 5.40 -20.20 -17.64
N LEU A 198 4.19 -19.70 -17.46
CA LEU A 198 3.90 -18.28 -17.38
C LEU A 198 3.70 -17.89 -15.93
N GLU A 199 4.52 -16.93 -15.47
CA GLU A 199 4.37 -16.29 -14.16
C GLU A 199 3.73 -14.94 -14.38
N LEU A 200 2.52 -14.77 -13.84
CA LEU A 200 1.74 -13.54 -13.91
C LEU A 200 1.46 -13.04 -12.50
N PRO A 201 1.43 -11.71 -12.31
CA PRO A 201 0.90 -11.12 -11.08
C PRO A 201 -0.51 -11.63 -10.80
N ASP A 202 -0.76 -11.98 -9.54
CA ASP A 202 -2.06 -12.49 -9.09
C ASP A 202 -2.88 -11.44 -8.32
N CYS A 203 -2.42 -10.18 -8.33
CA CYS A 203 -3.10 -9.06 -7.71
C CYS A 203 -2.71 -7.72 -8.33
N ALA A 204 -3.45 -6.68 -7.97
CA ALA A 204 -3.18 -5.29 -8.30
C ALA A 204 -3.58 -4.38 -7.13
N ARG A 205 -2.83 -3.30 -6.91
CA ARG A 205 -3.25 -2.23 -6.00
C ARG A 205 -3.96 -1.15 -6.80
N ILE A 206 -5.21 -0.87 -6.42
CA ILE A 206 -6.12 0.05 -7.10
C ILE A 206 -6.10 1.40 -6.41
N ARG A 207 -5.77 2.42 -7.18
CA ARG A 207 -5.62 3.80 -6.73
C ARG A 207 -6.97 4.52 -6.68
N PRO A 208 -7.11 5.62 -5.92
CA PRO A 208 -8.37 6.34 -5.78
C PRO A 208 -8.95 6.92 -7.07
N ASP A 209 -8.11 7.13 -8.09
CA ASP A 209 -8.52 7.61 -9.42
C ASP A 209 -8.98 6.48 -10.37
N GLY A 210 -8.93 5.23 -9.91
CA GLY A 210 -9.29 4.04 -10.69
C GLY A 210 -8.14 3.44 -11.52
N SER A 211 -6.98 4.08 -11.55
CA SER A 211 -5.75 3.47 -12.08
C SER A 211 -5.23 2.39 -11.13
N ASN A 212 -4.21 1.63 -11.57
CA ASN A 212 -3.57 0.63 -10.71
C ASN A 212 -2.05 0.63 -10.88
N GLU A 213 -1.34 0.15 -9.88
CA GLU A 213 0.12 0.17 -9.84
C GLU A 213 0.80 -0.76 -10.87
N VAL A 214 0.06 -1.66 -11.53
CA VAL A 214 0.60 -2.45 -12.66
C VAL A 214 0.85 -1.55 -13.88
N GLY A 215 0.14 -0.41 -13.98
CA GLY A 215 0.41 0.62 -14.97
C GLY A 215 1.59 1.54 -14.64
N GLY A 216 2.15 1.42 -13.43
CA GLY A 216 3.15 2.34 -12.89
C GLY A 216 2.54 3.61 -12.29
N ILE A 217 3.38 4.40 -11.64
CA ILE A 217 3.07 5.65 -10.95
C ILE A 217 3.52 6.81 -11.82
N ASP A 218 2.56 7.61 -12.27
CA ASP A 218 2.84 8.88 -12.93
C ASP A 218 3.27 9.95 -11.92
N PRO A 219 4.41 10.64 -12.15
CA PRO A 219 4.89 11.66 -11.24
C PRO A 219 4.05 12.95 -11.33
N ASP A 220 3.82 13.61 -10.19
CA ASP A 220 3.21 14.96 -10.16
C ASP A 220 4.03 15.98 -10.96
N VAL A 221 5.36 15.80 -10.98
CA VAL A 221 6.28 16.62 -11.77
C VAL A 221 7.15 15.74 -12.65
N LEU A 222 6.81 15.71 -13.95
CA LEU A 222 7.60 15.00 -14.94
C LEU A 222 8.98 15.64 -15.14
N VAL A 223 10.01 14.82 -14.97
CA VAL A 223 11.40 15.01 -15.35
C VAL A 223 11.65 14.11 -16.55
N GLY A 224 12.01 14.69 -17.69
CA GLY A 224 12.30 13.92 -18.92
C GLY A 224 13.62 13.15 -18.86
N PHE A 225 13.75 12.23 -17.90
CA PHE A 225 14.83 11.24 -17.85
C PHE A 225 14.75 10.36 -19.09
N ARG A 226 15.93 9.97 -19.58
CA ARG A 226 16.08 9.02 -20.68
C ARG A 226 16.85 7.82 -20.16
N ALA A 227 16.58 6.65 -20.72
CA ALA A 227 17.34 5.43 -20.42
C ALA A 227 18.86 5.60 -20.68
N THR A 228 19.23 6.47 -21.62
CA THR A 228 20.63 6.77 -21.96
C THR A 228 21.25 7.91 -21.14
N ASP A 229 20.49 8.55 -20.23
CA ASP A 229 21.07 9.59 -19.37
C ASP A 229 21.94 8.94 -18.27
N GLY A 230 23.24 9.24 -18.26
CA GLY A 230 24.08 8.97 -17.10
C GLY A 230 23.70 9.84 -15.89
N MET A 231 24.21 9.49 -14.70
CA MET A 231 23.84 10.14 -13.43
C MET A 231 23.97 11.67 -13.45
N ARG A 232 25.04 12.21 -14.03
CA ARG A 232 25.23 13.67 -14.19
C ARG A 232 24.10 14.31 -14.99
N ARG A 233 23.64 13.66 -16.06
CA ARG A 233 22.58 14.19 -16.92
C ARG A 233 21.22 14.09 -16.24
N LYS A 234 20.94 12.99 -15.52
CA LYS A 234 19.77 12.88 -14.64
C LYS A 234 19.74 14.02 -13.61
N GLY A 235 20.85 14.24 -12.88
CA GLY A 235 20.96 15.34 -11.91
C GLY A 235 20.69 16.72 -12.51
N LEU A 236 21.24 17.03 -13.69
CA LEU A 236 20.98 18.31 -14.38
C LEU A 236 19.51 18.49 -14.77
N ARG A 237 18.82 17.42 -15.16
CA ARG A 237 17.38 17.48 -15.47
C ARG A 237 16.55 17.66 -14.21
N LEU A 238 16.89 16.93 -13.14
CA LEU A 238 16.25 17.06 -11.84
C LEU A 238 16.36 18.49 -11.32
N MET A 239 17.56 19.09 -11.35
CA MET A 239 17.77 20.46 -10.88
C MET A 239 16.89 21.49 -11.59
N LYS A 240 16.56 21.28 -12.88
CA LYS A 240 15.64 22.15 -13.62
C LYS A 240 14.17 21.98 -13.19
N ALA A 241 13.79 20.78 -12.77
CA ALA A 241 12.43 20.48 -12.32
C ALA A 241 12.22 20.70 -10.81
N LEU A 242 13.30 20.71 -10.02
CA LEU A 242 13.26 20.77 -8.57
C LEU A 242 12.47 21.97 -8.01
N PRO A 243 12.55 23.20 -8.57
CA PRO A 243 11.72 24.31 -8.08
C PRO A 243 10.21 24.02 -8.19
N ARG A 244 9.77 23.35 -9.27
CA ARG A 244 8.37 22.94 -9.45
C ARG A 244 7.98 21.84 -8.45
N GLY A 245 8.85 20.85 -8.27
CA GLY A 245 8.64 19.80 -7.25
C GLY A 245 8.49 20.38 -5.85
N LEU A 246 9.41 21.26 -5.44
CA LEU A 246 9.35 21.94 -4.15
C LEU A 246 8.06 22.76 -3.99
N ALA A 247 7.60 23.44 -5.05
CA ALA A 247 6.33 24.17 -5.01
C ALA A 247 5.12 23.26 -4.81
N VAL A 248 5.07 22.10 -5.48
CA VAL A 248 4.02 21.09 -5.28
C VAL A 248 4.06 20.55 -3.86
N ALA A 249 5.22 20.07 -3.38
CA ALA A 249 5.38 19.53 -2.03
C ALA A 249 5.00 20.54 -0.95
N ALA A 250 5.44 21.80 -1.09
CA ALA A 250 5.06 22.87 -0.18
C ALA A 250 3.55 23.18 -0.24
N GLY A 251 2.93 23.07 -1.41
CA GLY A 251 1.48 23.20 -1.61
C GLY A 251 0.67 22.14 -0.87
N LEU A 252 1.12 20.89 -0.89
CA LEU A 252 0.49 19.79 -0.15
C LEU A 252 0.49 20.05 1.36
N CYS A 253 1.58 20.64 1.87
CA CYS A 253 1.75 20.99 3.28
C CYS A 253 0.98 22.20 3.80
N ARG A 254 0.29 22.96 2.94
CA ARG A 254 -0.47 24.15 3.38
C ARG A 254 -1.68 23.77 4.26
N GLY A 255 -2.05 24.67 5.16
CA GLY A 255 -3.24 24.54 6.00
C GLY A 255 -3.08 23.56 7.17
N GLY A 256 -1.90 23.50 7.79
CA GLY A 256 -1.65 22.69 8.99
C GLY A 256 -1.42 21.19 8.74
N ARG A 257 -1.47 20.71 7.49
CA ARG A 257 -1.27 19.28 7.17
C ARG A 257 0.13 18.76 7.49
N CYS A 258 1.11 19.65 7.50
CA CYS A 258 2.52 19.37 7.77
C CYS A 258 3.01 20.10 9.03
N GLU A 259 2.12 20.75 9.78
CA GLU A 259 2.54 21.42 11.01
C GLU A 259 2.88 20.37 12.07
N SER A 260 4.06 20.49 12.66
CA SER A 260 4.48 19.69 13.80
C SER A 260 3.53 19.95 14.96
N ARG A 261 2.60 19.04 15.24
CA ARG A 261 1.93 19.07 16.54
C ARG A 261 2.97 18.77 17.61
N GLN A 262 3.14 19.68 18.56
CA GLN A 262 4.01 19.44 19.70
C GLN A 262 3.59 18.15 20.41
N PRO A 263 4.53 17.34 20.95
CA PRO A 263 4.21 16.09 21.64
C PRO A 263 3.13 16.24 22.75
N SER A 264 3.00 17.44 23.32
CA SER A 264 2.01 17.80 24.34
C SER A 264 0.55 17.79 23.87
N GLU A 265 0.29 17.88 22.56
CA GLU A 265 -1.08 17.87 22.00
C GLU A 265 -1.58 16.46 21.63
N ARG A 266 -0.74 15.42 21.76
CA ARG A 266 -1.12 14.03 21.50
C ARG A 266 -1.93 13.39 22.65
N ALA A 267 -2.04 14.07 23.79
CA ALA A 267 -2.92 13.64 24.89
C ALA A 267 -4.32 14.26 24.70
N GLY A 268 -5.28 13.45 24.27
CA GLY A 268 -6.70 13.80 24.35
C GLY A 268 -7.14 14.14 25.79
N PRO A 269 -8.30 14.79 25.98
CA PRO A 269 -8.69 15.38 27.25
C PRO A 269 -9.17 14.30 28.21
N ASP A 270 -8.27 13.57 28.85
CA ASP A 270 -8.65 12.76 30.00
C ASP A 270 -7.48 12.50 30.96
N ARG A 271 -7.23 13.47 31.84
CA ARG A 271 -6.59 13.27 33.15
C ARG A 271 -6.64 14.55 34.00
N LYS A 272 -7.84 15.02 34.33
CA LYS A 272 -7.99 15.73 35.62
C LYS A 272 -7.98 14.66 36.72
N ARG A 273 -6.77 14.36 37.19
CA ARG A 273 -6.54 13.62 38.44
C ARG A 273 -7.37 14.27 39.53
N ARG A 274 -8.25 13.46 40.13
CA ARG A 274 -8.64 13.57 41.54
C ARG A 274 -7.39 13.84 42.37
N THR A 275 -7.30 15.05 42.94
CA THR A 275 -6.46 15.30 44.11
C THR A 275 -7.31 15.05 45.36
N ASN A 276 -6.62 14.51 46.35
CA ASN A 276 -7.14 13.86 47.54
C ASN A 276 -7.88 14.79 48.52
N ARG A 277 -8.82 14.15 49.22
CA ARG A 277 -9.09 14.20 50.67
C ARG A 277 -8.64 15.44 51.45
N SER A 278 -9.61 16.06 52.10
CA SER A 278 -9.54 16.43 53.53
C SER A 278 -10.71 15.75 54.22
#